data_AF-G8QVG4-F1
#
_entry.id   AF-G8QVG4-F1
#
_cell.length_a   1.000
_cell.length_b   1.000
_cell.length_c   1.000
_cell.angle_alpha   90.00
_cell.angle_beta   90.00
_cell.angle_gamma   90.00
#
_symmetry.space_group_name_H-M   'P 1'
#
loop_
_entity.id
_entity.type
_entity.pdbx_description
1 polymer ?
#
loop_
_entity_poly.entity_id
_entity_poly.type
_entity_poly.pdbx_seq_one_letter_code
_entity_poly.pdbx_strand_id
1 'polypeptide(L)'
;MYCWICIPSDKPFYNNRQQAKTLLLSFSSQCQNRGGALLDYTLEPNRCRFLAMLPQGQRAFLWKGIPVSVQKIEGKQELLVAYAILSEGLAGKGKYYELCGTFEAFHKSDCFCLLGKISPLNDLPSFKEIIDAKNQGTTGQEKTLTEEYPLTVFAMA
;
A
#
# COMPACT_ATOMS: atom_id res chain seq x y z
N MET A 1 3.91 8.64 10.36
CA MET A 1 2.54 8.89 9.89
C MET A 1 2.13 7.78 8.93
N TYR A 2 0.88 7.35 8.96
CA TYR A 2 0.34 6.36 8.02
C TYR A 2 -0.08 7.03 6.72
N CYS A 3 0.18 6.35 5.61
CA CYS A 3 0.03 6.90 4.27
C CYS A 3 -0.62 5.88 3.33
N TRP A 4 -1.65 6.31 2.62
CA TRP A 4 -2.20 5.66 1.44
C TRP A 4 -1.52 6.19 0.19
N ILE A 5 -1.14 5.30 -0.72
CA ILE A 5 -0.48 5.65 -1.98
C ILE A 5 -1.12 4.81 -3.10
N CYS A 6 -1.71 5.49 -4.08
CA CYS A 6 -2.24 4.88 -5.30
C CYS A 6 -1.55 5.51 -6.51
N ILE A 7 -0.97 4.67 -7.36
CA ILE A 7 -0.26 5.10 -8.57
C ILE A 7 -0.92 4.40 -9.76
N PRO A 8 -1.92 5.04 -10.40
CA PRO A 8 -2.50 4.55 -11.65
C PRO A 8 -1.59 4.85 -12.84
N SER A 9 -1.70 4.06 -13.90
CA SER A 9 -0.98 4.26 -15.16
C SER A 9 -1.71 3.63 -16.34
N ASP A 10 -1.78 4.34 -17.46
CA ASP A 10 -2.31 3.80 -18.72
C ASP A 10 -1.42 2.70 -19.32
N LYS A 11 -0.15 2.64 -18.91
CA LYS A 11 0.83 1.63 -19.33
C LYS A 11 1.20 0.71 -18.17
N PRO A 12 1.48 -0.58 -18.44
CA PRO A 12 1.88 -1.49 -17.39
C PRO A 12 3.24 -1.09 -16.81
N PHE A 13 3.33 -1.02 -15.48
CA PHE A 13 4.59 -0.86 -14.74
C PHE A 13 5.51 -2.07 -14.90
N TYR A 14 4.92 -3.25 -15.08
CA TYR A 14 5.61 -4.52 -15.24
C TYR A 14 4.82 -5.47 -16.13
N ASN A 15 5.52 -6.36 -16.81
CA ASN A 15 4.92 -7.38 -17.70
C ASN A 15 5.08 -8.81 -17.17
N ASN A 16 5.83 -8.98 -16.08
CA ASN A 16 6.04 -10.28 -15.46
C ASN A 16 6.29 -10.16 -13.95
N ARG A 17 6.21 -11.30 -13.27
CA ARG A 17 6.38 -11.41 -11.82
C ARG A 17 7.73 -10.90 -11.32
N GLN A 18 8.81 -11.16 -12.06
CA GLN A 18 10.15 -10.74 -11.64
C GLN A 18 10.26 -9.21 -11.62
N GLN A 19 9.75 -8.55 -12.66
CA GLN A 19 9.69 -7.09 -12.73
C GLN A 19 8.83 -6.50 -11.60
N ALA A 20 7.68 -7.12 -11.30
CA ALA A 20 6.83 -6.70 -10.18
C ALA A 20 7.57 -6.78 -8.83
N LYS A 21 8.27 -7.88 -8.57
CA LYS A 21 9.10 -8.04 -7.35
C LYS A 21 10.22 -7.00 -7.28
N THR A 22 10.89 -6.69 -8.39
CA THR A 22 11.92 -5.64 -8.42
C THR A 22 11.35 -4.26 -8.12
N LEU A 23 10.16 -3.93 -8.64
CA LEU A 23 9.46 -2.69 -8.31
C LEU A 23 9.10 -2.63 -6.82
N LEU A 24 8.52 -3.71 -6.29
CA LEU A 24 8.16 -3.81 -4.88
C LEU A 24 9.37 -3.60 -3.96
N LEU A 25 10.48 -4.26 -4.26
CA LEU A 25 11.73 -4.11 -3.50
C LEU A 25 12.25 -2.67 -3.55
N SER A 26 12.20 -2.05 -4.73
CA SER A 26 12.59 -0.64 -4.89
C SER A 26 11.72 0.29 -4.02
N PHE A 27 10.42 0.04 -3.95
CA PHE A 27 9.51 0.86 -3.16
C PHE A 27 9.73 0.66 -1.66
N SER A 28 9.86 -0.61 -1.24
CA SER A 28 10.12 -0.97 0.16
C SER A 28 11.45 -0.37 0.65
N SER A 29 12.53 -0.50 -0.14
CA SER A 29 13.82 0.14 0.15
C SER A 29 13.71 1.66 0.23
N GLN A 30 12.92 2.29 -0.66
CA GLN A 30 12.72 3.73 -0.61
C GLN A 30 12.00 4.19 0.67
N CYS A 31 11.00 3.44 1.13
CA CYS A 31 10.34 3.71 2.41
C CYS A 31 11.33 3.59 3.57
N GLN A 32 12.14 2.53 3.59
CA GLN A 32 13.14 2.29 4.64
C GLN A 32 14.23 3.36 4.68
N ASN A 33 14.78 3.76 3.54
CA ASN A 33 15.78 4.83 3.44
C ASN A 33 15.25 6.18 3.92
N ARG A 34 13.93 6.35 3.95
CA ARG A 34 13.25 7.53 4.49
C ARG A 34 12.91 7.39 5.97
N GLY A 35 13.31 6.32 6.66
CA GLY A 35 12.93 6.04 8.05
C GLY A 35 11.48 5.55 8.20
N GLY A 36 10.90 5.03 7.12
CA GLY A 36 9.56 4.47 7.06
C GLY A 36 9.54 2.95 6.89
N ALA A 37 8.35 2.41 6.66
CA ALA A 37 8.14 0.98 6.40
C ALA A 37 6.93 0.76 5.48
N LEU A 38 6.99 -0.30 4.66
CA LEU A 38 5.84 -0.77 3.90
C LEU A 38 4.94 -1.63 4.79
N LEU A 39 3.67 -1.29 4.92
CA LEU A 39 2.71 -1.97 5.79
C LEU A 39 1.94 -3.07 5.07
N ASP A 40 1.38 -2.78 3.89
CA ASP A 40 0.71 -3.72 2.99
C ASP A 40 0.72 -3.13 1.57
N TYR A 41 0.43 -3.95 0.55
CA TYR A 41 0.48 -3.52 -0.83
C TYR A 41 -0.38 -4.41 -1.75
N THR A 42 -0.67 -3.91 -2.94
CA THR A 42 -1.22 -4.65 -4.07
C THR A 42 -0.67 -4.05 -5.35
N LEU A 43 0.00 -4.87 -6.16
CA LEU A 43 0.53 -4.46 -7.46
C LEU A 43 -0.29 -5.10 -8.56
N GLU A 44 -1.06 -4.32 -9.29
CA GLU A 44 -1.63 -4.70 -10.59
C GLU A 44 -0.76 -4.10 -11.71
N PRO A 45 -0.75 -4.65 -12.94
CA PRO A 45 0.15 -4.16 -14.00
C PRO A 45 0.04 -2.66 -14.22
N ASN A 46 -1.17 -2.11 -14.19
CA ASN A 46 -1.46 -0.69 -14.45
C ASN A 46 -1.74 0.13 -13.19
N ARG A 47 -1.65 -0.47 -12.00
CA ARG A 47 -2.02 0.21 -10.76
C ARG A 47 -1.24 -0.36 -9.58
N CYS A 48 -0.46 0.49 -8.91
CA CYS A 48 0.22 0.13 -7.68
C CYS A 48 -0.47 0.79 -6.49
N ARG A 49 -0.91 -0.01 -5.50
CA ARG A 49 -1.47 0.46 -4.24
C ARG A 49 -0.54 0.06 -3.10
N PHE A 50 -0.22 1.02 -2.25
CA PHE A 50 0.64 0.81 -1.09
C PHE A 50 0.04 1.47 0.15
N LEU A 51 0.20 0.77 1.27
CA LEU A 51 0.00 1.31 2.59
C LEU A 51 1.37 1.37 3.27
N ALA A 52 1.78 2.55 3.70
CA ALA A 52 3.12 2.77 4.23
C ALA A 52 3.09 3.62 5.51
N MET A 53 4.16 3.49 6.30
CA MET A 53 4.52 4.43 7.34
C MET A 53 5.69 5.27 6.84
N LEU A 54 5.57 6.60 6.90
CA LEU A 54 6.64 7.55 6.56
C LEU A 54 6.85 8.56 7.72
N PRO A 55 8.00 9.25 7.81
CA PRO A 55 8.17 10.37 8.74
C PRO A 55 7.12 11.46 8.53
N GLN A 56 6.85 12.24 9.59
CA GLN A 56 5.95 13.38 9.48
C GLN A 56 6.49 14.41 8.45
N GLY A 57 5.57 15.03 7.71
CA GLY A 57 5.89 16.08 6.72
C GLY A 57 6.18 15.58 5.30
N GLN A 58 6.37 14.27 5.07
CA GLN A 58 6.62 13.73 3.73
C GLN A 58 5.32 13.57 2.92
N ARG A 59 4.91 14.61 2.18
CA ARG A 59 3.66 14.57 1.39
C ARG A 59 3.83 14.06 -0.05
N ALA A 60 5.04 14.09 -0.57
CA ALA A 60 5.34 13.61 -1.92
C ALA A 60 6.80 13.17 -2.04
N PHE A 61 7.08 12.29 -3.00
CA PHE A 61 8.44 11.90 -3.38
C PHE A 61 8.50 11.36 -4.81
N LEU A 62 9.72 11.24 -5.37
CA LEU A 62 9.94 10.57 -6.65
C LEU A 62 10.29 9.10 -6.43
N TRP A 63 9.51 8.18 -7.01
CA TRP A 63 9.82 6.75 -7.05
C TRP A 63 10.17 6.37 -8.50
N LYS A 64 11.44 6.02 -8.76
CA LYS A 64 11.91 5.72 -10.13
C LYS A 64 11.59 6.82 -11.17
N GLY A 65 11.61 8.08 -10.73
CA GLY A 65 11.26 9.24 -11.56
C GLY A 65 9.75 9.49 -11.69
N ILE A 66 8.90 8.63 -11.14
CA ILE A 66 7.45 8.81 -11.08
C ILE A 66 7.12 9.68 -9.86
N PRO A 67 6.42 10.81 -10.02
CA PRO A 67 5.89 11.56 -8.89
C PRO A 67 4.91 10.72 -8.10
N VAL A 68 5.10 10.65 -6.79
CA VAL A 68 4.23 9.93 -5.86
C VAL A 68 3.70 10.93 -4.85
N SER A 69 2.39 11.11 -4.84
CA SER A 69 1.67 11.83 -3.80
C SER A 69 1.21 10.83 -2.74
N VAL A 70 1.31 11.22 -1.47
CA VAL A 70 0.81 10.38 -0.38
C VAL A 70 -0.39 11.03 0.28
N GLN A 71 -1.41 10.23 0.53
CA GLN A 71 -2.54 10.63 1.32
C GLN A 71 -2.32 10.20 2.77
N LYS A 72 -2.35 11.16 3.69
CA LYS A 72 -2.24 10.89 5.13
C LYS A 72 -3.49 10.15 5.59
N ILE A 73 -3.30 9.15 6.44
CA ILE A 73 -4.35 8.41 7.15
C ILE A 73 -4.37 8.89 8.60
N GLU A 74 -5.52 9.33 9.10
CA GLU A 74 -5.70 9.83 10.45
C GLU A 74 -6.37 8.78 11.34
N GLY A 75 -5.57 8.17 12.21
CA GLY A 75 -6.06 7.24 13.22
C GLY A 75 -6.24 5.80 12.74
N LYS A 76 -6.67 4.95 13.69
CA LYS A 76 -6.71 3.49 13.53
C LYS A 76 -7.83 3.01 12.61
N GLN A 77 -9.00 3.65 12.67
CA GLN A 77 -10.17 3.23 11.88
C GLN A 77 -9.94 3.44 10.38
N GLU A 78 -9.44 4.62 9.99
CA GLU A 78 -9.08 4.88 8.59
C GLU A 78 -7.97 3.95 8.08
N LEU A 79 -7.03 3.59 8.97
CA LEU A 79 -5.99 2.63 8.65
C LEU A 79 -6.57 1.24 8.36
N LEU A 80 -7.54 0.78 9.15
CA LEU A 80 -8.25 -0.48 8.91
C LEU A 80 -9.04 -0.45 7.60
N VAL A 81 -9.67 0.68 7.27
CA VAL A 81 -10.34 0.89 5.97
C VAL A 81 -9.32 0.79 4.83
N ALA A 82 -8.15 1.42 4.95
CA ALA A 82 -7.09 1.33 3.94
C ALA A 82 -6.61 -0.11 3.71
N TYR A 83 -6.46 -0.91 4.78
CA TYR A 83 -6.16 -2.34 4.64
C TYR A 83 -7.27 -3.10 3.90
N ALA A 84 -8.55 -2.77 4.13
CA ALA A 84 -9.66 -3.39 3.45
C ALA A 84 -9.67 -3.06 1.94
N ILE A 85 -9.51 -1.79 1.59
CA ILE A 85 -9.48 -1.30 0.20
C ILE A 85 -8.32 -1.92 -0.59
N LEU A 86 -7.16 -2.09 0.04
CA LEU A 86 -5.96 -2.59 -0.63
C LEU A 86 -6.20 -3.90 -1.39
N SER A 87 -7.02 -4.79 -0.83
CA SER A 87 -7.33 -6.10 -1.41
C SER A 87 -8.75 -6.19 -1.96
N GLU A 88 -9.43 -5.05 -2.06
CA GLU A 88 -10.75 -4.94 -2.67
C GLU A 88 -10.69 -5.25 -4.17
N GLY A 89 -11.71 -5.94 -4.67
CA GLY A 89 -11.79 -6.43 -6.05
C GLY A 89 -10.93 -7.67 -6.35
N LEU A 90 -9.98 -8.04 -5.49
CA LEU A 90 -9.17 -9.25 -5.68
C LEU A 90 -9.90 -10.52 -5.26
N ALA A 91 -9.71 -11.60 -6.02
CA ALA A 91 -10.21 -12.93 -5.67
C ALA A 91 -9.71 -13.36 -4.27
N GLY A 92 -10.63 -13.84 -3.44
CA GLY A 92 -10.34 -14.20 -2.04
C GLY A 92 -9.78 -13.05 -1.21
N LYS A 93 -10.07 -11.78 -1.57
CA LYS A 93 -9.54 -10.58 -0.91
C LYS A 93 -8.01 -10.58 -0.85
N GLY A 94 -7.38 -10.96 -1.96
CA GLY A 94 -5.91 -10.98 -2.10
C GLY A 94 -5.24 -12.27 -1.65
N LYS A 95 -5.94 -13.21 -0.99
CA LYS A 95 -5.36 -14.51 -0.55
C LYS A 95 -4.82 -15.37 -1.70
N TYR A 96 -5.31 -15.15 -2.92
CA TYR A 96 -4.92 -15.92 -4.11
C TYR A 96 -4.18 -15.07 -5.15
N TYR A 97 -3.75 -13.86 -4.78
CA TYR A 97 -3.06 -12.95 -5.67
C TYR A 97 -1.62 -12.70 -5.21
N GLU A 98 -0.65 -13.31 -5.90
CA GLU A 98 0.76 -13.36 -5.45
C GLU A 98 1.43 -11.98 -5.27
N LEU A 99 0.91 -10.93 -5.90
CA LEU A 99 1.43 -9.57 -5.83
C LEU A 99 0.61 -8.70 -4.87
N CYS A 100 0.29 -9.27 -3.70
CA CYS A 100 -0.43 -8.61 -2.61
C CYS A 100 0.15 -9.04 -1.25
N GLY A 101 0.26 -8.12 -0.29
CA GLY A 101 0.76 -8.45 1.04
C GLY A 101 -0.13 -9.44 1.81
N THR A 102 -1.43 -9.50 1.49
CA THR A 102 -2.34 -10.52 2.06
C THR A 102 -1.99 -11.93 1.61
N PHE A 103 -1.53 -12.10 0.36
CA PHE A 103 -1.00 -13.37 -0.10
C PHE A 103 0.27 -13.76 0.65
N GLU A 104 1.21 -12.81 0.81
CA GLU A 104 2.45 -13.06 1.57
C GLU A 104 2.15 -13.55 2.99
N ALA A 105 1.26 -12.86 3.70
CA ALA A 105 0.89 -13.19 5.06
C ALA A 105 0.22 -14.56 5.18
N PHE A 106 -0.62 -14.93 4.21
CA PHE A 106 -1.33 -16.22 4.22
C PHE A 106 -0.45 -17.40 3.83
N HIS A 107 0.43 -17.23 2.84
CA HIS A 107 1.26 -18.30 2.27
C HIS A 107 2.69 -18.33 2.81
N LYS A 108 3.05 -17.42 3.74
CA LYS A 108 4.41 -17.28 4.30
C LYS A 108 5.48 -17.10 3.21
N SER A 109 5.17 -16.30 2.18
CA SER A 109 6.09 -16.00 1.07
C SER A 109 7.13 -14.94 1.45
N ASP A 110 7.97 -14.52 0.48
CA ASP A 110 8.94 -13.43 0.64
C ASP A 110 8.25 -12.20 1.27
N CYS A 111 8.67 -11.79 2.46
CA CYS A 111 7.91 -10.82 3.24
C CYS A 111 8.36 -9.38 3.00
N PHE A 112 7.76 -8.69 2.02
CA PHE A 112 8.12 -7.31 1.67
C PHE A 112 7.44 -6.24 2.53
N CYS A 113 6.36 -6.60 3.23
CA CYS A 113 5.57 -5.71 4.07
C CYS A 113 5.55 -6.12 5.55
N LEU A 114 5.03 -5.26 6.42
CA LEU A 114 4.89 -5.53 7.87
C LEU A 114 3.58 -6.24 8.24
N LEU A 115 2.66 -6.48 7.28
CA LEU A 115 1.41 -7.18 7.54
C LEU A 115 1.64 -8.53 8.24
N GLY A 116 1.03 -8.71 9.41
CA GLY A 116 1.15 -9.95 10.19
C GLY A 116 2.48 -10.16 10.91
N LYS A 117 3.41 -9.19 10.86
CA LYS A 117 4.66 -9.23 11.62
C LYS A 117 4.49 -8.59 13.00
N ILE A 118 5.24 -9.10 13.98
CA ILE A 118 5.45 -8.41 15.25
C ILE A 118 6.24 -7.15 14.94
N SER A 119 5.58 -6.01 15.02
CA SER A 119 6.20 -4.71 14.82
C SER A 119 6.47 -4.06 16.18
N PRO A 120 7.63 -3.40 16.38
CA PRO A 120 7.86 -2.59 17.58
C PRO A 120 6.97 -1.33 17.63
N LEU A 121 6.16 -1.10 16.59
CA LEU A 121 5.21 0.00 16.50
C LEU A 121 3.93 -0.37 17.26
N ASN A 122 3.81 0.10 18.51
CA ASN A 122 2.70 -0.19 19.41
C ASN A 122 1.30 0.25 18.89
N ASP A 123 1.25 1.13 17.89
CA ASP A 123 0.00 1.70 17.37
C ASP A 123 -0.52 1.05 16.07
N LEU A 124 0.06 -0.08 15.65
CA LEU A 124 -0.45 -0.81 14.48
C LEU A 124 -1.64 -1.70 14.86
N PRO A 125 -2.68 -1.79 14.01
CA PRO A 125 -3.74 -2.78 14.20
C PRO A 125 -3.18 -4.20 14.21
N SER A 126 -3.75 -5.06 15.04
CA SER A 126 -3.38 -6.47 15.08
C SER A 126 -3.73 -7.17 13.77
N PHE A 127 -3.04 -8.27 13.46
CA PHE A 127 -3.33 -9.07 12.27
C PHE A 127 -4.81 -9.49 12.21
N LYS A 128 -5.40 -9.86 13.36
CA LYS A 128 -6.81 -10.23 13.45
C LYS A 128 -7.72 -9.08 13.00
N GLU A 129 -7.50 -7.88 13.53
CA GLU A 129 -8.30 -6.69 13.15
C GLU A 129 -8.18 -6.38 11.66
N ILE A 130 -6.99 -6.54 11.08
CA ILE A 130 -6.76 -6.30 9.65
C ILE A 130 -7.53 -7.33 8.79
N ILE A 131 -7.46 -8.61 9.15
CA ILE A 131 -8.18 -9.66 8.44
C ILE A 131 -9.70 -9.47 8.58
N ASP A 132 -10.18 -9.10 9.76
CA ASP A 132 -11.59 -8.80 10.00
C ASP A 132 -12.06 -7.63 9.14
N ALA A 133 -11.28 -6.54 9.07
CA ALA A 133 -11.57 -5.39 8.20
C ALA A 133 -11.62 -5.78 6.71
N LYS A 134 -10.67 -6.58 6.23
CA LYS A 134 -10.65 -7.08 4.84
C LYS A 134 -11.87 -7.96 4.51
N ASN A 135 -12.36 -8.74 5.48
CA ASN A 135 -13.51 -9.63 5.29
C ASN A 135 -14.85 -8.87 5.32
N GLN A 136 -14.97 -7.83 6.16
CA GLN A 136 -16.18 -7.01 6.27
C GLN A 136 -16.42 -6.16 5.01
N GLY A 137 -15.36 -5.83 4.26
CA GLY A 137 -15.44 -4.94 3.10
C GLY A 137 -15.73 -3.49 3.49
N THR A 138 -15.75 -2.60 2.50
CA THR A 138 -15.97 -1.16 2.69
C THR A 138 -17.45 -0.82 2.53
N THR A 139 -18.23 -0.90 3.62
CA THR A 139 -19.61 -0.38 3.59
C THR A 139 -19.61 1.13 3.80
N GLY A 140 -19.68 1.91 2.72
CA GLY A 140 -20.06 3.33 2.73
C GLY A 140 -19.03 4.36 3.19
N GLN A 141 -17.77 3.97 3.47
CA GLN A 141 -16.67 4.88 3.85
C GLN A 141 -15.63 5.14 2.75
N GLU A 142 -15.87 4.70 1.51
CA GLU A 142 -14.98 4.90 0.35
C GLU A 142 -14.67 6.38 0.03
N LYS A 143 -15.50 7.31 0.49
CA LYS A 143 -15.41 8.72 0.10
C LYS A 143 -14.14 9.44 0.58
N THR A 144 -13.38 8.89 1.52
CA THR A 144 -12.21 9.58 2.08
C THR A 144 -10.89 9.14 1.43
N LEU A 145 -10.74 7.88 1.01
CA LEU A 145 -9.52 7.36 0.37
C LEU A 145 -9.76 7.26 -1.13
N THR A 146 -9.46 8.33 -1.87
CA THR A 146 -9.78 8.38 -3.31
C THR A 146 -8.79 7.54 -4.13
N GLU A 147 -9.33 6.79 -5.11
CA GLU A 147 -8.52 6.18 -6.17
C GLU A 147 -7.87 7.23 -7.08
N GLU A 148 -8.40 8.46 -7.04
CA GLU A 148 -7.94 9.61 -7.79
C GLU A 148 -7.38 10.65 -6.83
N TYR A 149 -6.06 10.68 -6.68
CA TYR A 149 -5.38 11.96 -6.60
C TYR A 149 -4.77 12.18 -7.99
N PRO A 150 -5.18 13.22 -8.73
CA PRO A 150 -4.36 13.62 -9.86
C PRO A 150 -2.96 13.84 -9.31
N LEU A 151 -1.98 13.26 -9.99
CA LEU A 151 -0.60 13.71 -9.87
C LEU A 151 -0.65 15.20 -10.21
N THR A 152 -0.83 16.07 -9.21
CA THR A 152 -0.57 17.49 -9.39
C THR A 152 0.91 17.51 -9.66
N VAL A 153 1.23 17.53 -10.95
CA VAL A 153 2.56 17.83 -11.46
C VAL A 153 2.90 19.13 -10.76
N PHE A 154 3.75 19.06 -9.74
CA PHE A 154 4.45 20.24 -9.29
C PHE A 154 5.26 20.64 -10.51
N ALA A 155 4.68 21.53 -11.31
CA ALA A 155 5.41 22.28 -12.31
C ALA A 155 6.58 22.89 -11.54
N MET A 156 7.78 22.39 -11.82
CA MET A 156 8.99 22.97 -11.28
C MET A 156 9.03 24.41 -11.77
N ALA A 157 8.88 25.35 -10.84
CA ALA A 157 9.30 26.73 -11.01
C ALA A 157 10.79 26.83 -10.67
#